data_AF-A0A8T1RSR8-F1
#
_entry.id   AF-A0A8T1RSR8-F1
#
_cell.length_a   1.000
_cell.length_b   1.000
_cell.length_c   1.000
_cell.angle_alpha   90.00
_cell.angle_beta   90.00
_cell.angle_gamma   90.00
#
_symmetry.space_group_name_H-M   'P 1'
#
loop_
_entity.id
_entity.type
_entity.pdbx_description
1 polymer ?
#
loop_
_entity_poly.entity_id
_entity_poly.type
_entity_poly.pdbx_seq_one_letter_code
_entity_poly.pdbx_strand_id
1 'polypeptide(L)'
;MVQLPEFPSKLFFFCEVEPGSGGETPIVLSHIVYERMKERHPEFVGRLEEHGLVYTRVLLEDDDPLSPIGRGWKSTLSTEDKSVAGQRAAKLGMKLEWLKDGAVKTIWGPMPAIKE
;
A
#
# COMPACT_ATOMS: atom_id res chain seq x y z
N MET A 1 -5.59 -0.12 2.14
CA MET A 1 -5.82 -1.29 1.26
C MET A 1 -6.01 -0.86 -0.20
N VAL A 2 -5.35 0.20 -0.66
CA VAL A 2 -5.58 0.75 -2.01
C VAL A 2 -5.00 -0.15 -3.12
N GLN A 3 -3.97 -0.93 -2.78
CA GLN A 3 -3.32 -1.88 -3.67
C GLN A 3 -4.05 -3.23 -3.77
N LEU A 4 -5.05 -3.48 -2.93
CA LEU A 4 -5.79 -4.74 -2.96
C LEU A 4 -6.93 -4.67 -4.00
N PRO A 5 -7.24 -5.78 -4.69
CA PRO A 5 -8.35 -5.83 -5.65
C PRO A 5 -9.69 -5.58 -4.96
N GLU A 6 -9.86 -6.13 -3.76
CA GLU A 6 -11.01 -5.89 -2.90
C GLU A 6 -10.63 -4.87 -1.82
N PHE A 7 -11.34 -3.74 -1.81
CA PHE A 7 -11.13 -2.66 -0.85
C PHE A 7 -12.47 -2.19 -0.27
N PRO A 8 -12.50 -1.68 0.98
CA PRO A 8 -13.74 -1.25 1.60
C PRO A 8 -14.34 -0.04 0.87
N SER A 9 -15.65 -0.07 0.62
CA SER A 9 -16.37 1.09 0.06
C SER A 9 -16.62 2.19 1.10
N LYS A 10 -16.63 1.83 2.39
CA LYS A 10 -16.89 2.72 3.53
C LYS A 10 -16.06 2.25 4.72
N LEU A 11 -15.68 3.19 5.57
CA LEU A 11 -14.93 2.96 6.79
C LEU A 11 -15.56 3.77 7.92
N PHE A 12 -15.56 3.21 9.12
CA PHE A 12 -15.97 3.90 10.33
C PHE A 12 -14.76 4.02 11.26
N PHE A 13 -14.56 5.20 11.82
CA PHE A 13 -13.62 5.43 12.91
C PHE A 13 -14.41 5.67 14.20
N PHE A 14 -13.90 5.14 15.31
CA PHE A 14 -14.50 5.30 16.63
C PHE A 14 -13.39 5.63 17.63
N CYS A 15 -13.61 6.65 18.45
CA CYS A 15 -12.71 7.03 19.53
C CYS A 15 -13.29 6.49 20.84
N GLU A 16 -12.73 5.40 21.34
CA GLU A 16 -13.08 4.84 22.65
C GLU A 16 -12.41 5.61 23.78
N VAL A 17 -11.17 6.05 23.55
CA VAL A 17 -10.37 6.82 24.50
C VAL A 17 -9.83 8.05 23.79
N GLU A 18 -10.13 9.23 24.33
CA GLU A 18 -9.67 10.50 23.80
C GLU A 18 -8.15 10.66 23.98
N PRO A 19 -7.42 11.15 22.97
CA PRO A 19 -6.01 11.48 23.11
C PRO A 19 -5.82 12.71 24.04
N GLY A 20 -4.83 12.68 24.93
CA GLY A 20 -4.57 13.82 25.83
C GLY A 20 -4.12 15.10 25.12
N SER A 21 -3.59 15.00 23.90
CA SER A 21 -3.29 16.13 22.99
C SER A 21 -3.06 15.59 21.58
N GLY A 22 -3.55 16.31 20.56
CA GLY A 22 -3.46 15.88 19.16
C GLY A 22 -4.24 14.59 18.90
N GLY A 23 -3.70 13.68 18.09
CA GLY A 23 -4.31 12.36 17.86
C GLY A 23 -5.52 12.37 16.94
N GLU A 24 -5.75 13.49 16.23
CA GLU A 24 -6.78 13.57 15.21
C GLU A 24 -6.50 12.58 14.08
N THR A 25 -7.57 12.18 13.38
CA THR A 25 -7.50 11.42 12.13
C THR A 25 -7.95 12.34 10.99
N PRO A 26 -7.06 13.16 10.40
CA PRO A 26 -7.43 14.07 9.33
C PRO A 26 -7.92 13.30 8.11
N ILE A 27 -8.99 13.81 7.49
CA ILE A 27 -9.54 13.28 6.25
C ILE A 27 -9.50 14.35 5.16
N VAL A 28 -9.33 13.91 3.91
CA VAL A 28 -9.28 14.79 2.74
C VAL A 28 -10.08 14.16 1.60
N LEU A 29 -10.71 15.01 0.78
CA LEU A 29 -11.48 14.58 -0.39
C LEU A 29 -10.55 14.30 -1.56
N SER A 30 -10.45 13.02 -1.96
CA SER A 30 -9.54 12.57 -3.02
C SER A 30 -9.76 13.30 -4.37
N HIS A 31 -11.01 13.51 -4.78
CA HIS A 31 -11.33 14.19 -6.05
C HIS A 31 -10.84 15.64 -6.10
N ILE A 32 -10.89 16.37 -4.98
CA ILE A 32 -10.36 17.74 -4.89
C ILE A 32 -8.84 17.77 -5.04
N VAL A 33 -8.14 16.76 -4.48
CA VAL A 33 -6.69 16.62 -4.67
C VAL A 33 -6.37 16.36 -6.14
N TYR A 34 -7.12 15.48 -6.79
CA TYR A 34 -6.96 15.21 -8.23
C TYR A 34 -7.13 16.48 -9.08
N GLU A 35 -8.23 17.22 -8.91
CA GLU A 35 -8.51 18.45 -9.66
C GLU A 35 -7.38 19.47 -9.51
N ARG A 36 -6.93 19.72 -8.27
CA ARG A 36 -5.84 20.66 -7.99
C ARG A 36 -4.50 20.20 -8.54
N MET A 37 -4.23 18.89 -8.50
CA MET A 37 -3.00 18.32 -9.08
C MET A 37 -3.01 18.46 -10.60
N LYS A 38 -4.16 18.22 -11.25
CA LYS A 38 -4.32 18.35 -12.70
C LYS A 38 -4.18 19.80 -13.17
N GLU A 39 -4.72 20.75 -12.42
CA GLU A 39 -4.56 22.18 -12.69
C GLU A 39 -3.10 22.63 -12.57
N ARG A 40 -2.40 22.21 -11.50
CA ARG A 40 -1.04 22.68 -11.21
C ARG A 40 0.05 21.95 -11.99
N HIS A 41 -0.15 20.67 -12.25
CA HIS A 41 0.85 19.78 -12.84
C HIS A 41 0.23 18.86 -13.91
N PRO A 42 -0.37 19.43 -14.98
CA PRO A 42 -1.13 18.67 -15.96
C PRO A 42 -0.32 17.58 -16.65
N GLU A 43 0.93 17.86 -17.02
CA GLU A 43 1.81 16.87 -17.66
C GLU A 43 2.14 15.69 -16.75
N PHE A 44 2.39 15.96 -15.46
CA PHE A 44 2.66 14.90 -14.49
C PHE A 44 1.43 14.02 -14.29
N VAL A 45 0.25 14.62 -14.14
CA VAL A 45 -1.01 13.88 -14.04
C VAL A 45 -1.27 13.06 -15.30
N GLY A 46 -1.04 13.63 -16.49
CA GLY A 46 -1.16 12.88 -17.74
C GLY A 46 -0.25 11.65 -17.80
N ARG A 47 1.01 11.78 -17.34
CA ARG A 47 1.93 10.62 -17.24
C ARG A 47 1.47 9.58 -16.22
N LEU A 48 0.85 10.00 -15.11
CA LEU A 48 0.27 9.07 -14.13
C LEU A 48 -0.95 8.34 -14.69
N GLU A 49 -1.79 9.00 -15.48
CA GLU A 49 -2.93 8.39 -16.18
C GLU A 49 -2.44 7.38 -17.23
N GLU A 50 -1.38 7.70 -17.98
CA GLU A 50 -0.83 6.84 -19.03
C GLU A 50 -0.06 5.62 -18.48
N HIS A 51 0.81 5.84 -17.49
CA HIS A 51 1.78 4.82 -17.05
C HIS A 51 1.47 4.21 -15.68
N GLY A 52 0.66 4.87 -14.86
CA GLY A 52 0.41 4.45 -13.48
C GLY A 52 1.65 4.52 -12.58
N LEU A 53 1.67 3.66 -11.56
CA LEU A 53 2.71 3.58 -10.55
C LEU A 53 3.20 2.15 -10.33
N VAL A 54 4.49 2.02 -10.02
CA VAL A 54 5.10 0.78 -9.54
C VAL A 54 5.44 0.95 -8.07
N TYR A 55 4.94 0.06 -7.22
CA TYR A 55 5.22 0.06 -5.79
C TYR A 55 6.23 -1.03 -5.49
N THR A 56 7.36 -0.63 -4.89
CA THR A 56 8.38 -1.56 -4.39
C THR A 56 8.46 -1.45 -2.88
N ARG A 57 8.44 -2.57 -2.17
CA ARG A 57 8.61 -2.60 -0.71
C ARG A 57 9.49 -3.78 -0.30
N VAL A 58 10.36 -3.57 0.67
CA VAL A 58 11.08 -4.67 1.33
C VAL A 58 10.34 -5.02 2.61
N LEU A 59 9.95 -6.29 2.73
CA LEU A 59 9.32 -6.85 3.91
C LEU A 59 10.36 -7.72 4.62
N LEU A 60 10.64 -7.40 5.88
CA LEU A 60 11.46 -8.25 6.73
C LEU A 60 10.76 -9.59 6.98
N GLU A 61 11.49 -10.55 7.54
CA GLU A 61 10.92 -11.85 7.86
C GLU A 61 9.79 -11.75 8.88
N ASP A 62 10.07 -11.06 9.99
CA ASP A 62 9.15 -10.86 11.09
C ASP A 62 8.75 -9.37 11.22
N ASP A 63 7.78 -9.10 12.09
CA ASP A 63 7.27 -7.74 12.32
C ASP A 63 8.24 -6.89 13.16
N ASP A 64 8.45 -5.64 12.75
CA ASP A 64 9.24 -4.64 13.47
C ASP A 64 8.33 -3.50 13.99
N PRO A 65 8.08 -3.41 15.31
CA PRO A 65 7.20 -2.39 15.88
C PRO A 65 7.80 -0.96 15.81
N LEU A 66 9.10 -0.81 15.58
CA LEU A 66 9.76 0.50 15.51
C LEU A 66 9.70 1.11 14.10
N SER A 67 9.35 0.31 13.09
CA SER A 67 9.24 0.76 11.71
C SER A 67 7.81 1.15 11.35
N PRO A 68 7.60 2.32 10.70
CA PRO A 68 6.26 2.76 10.26
C PRO A 68 5.63 1.81 9.24
N ILE A 69 6.44 0.98 8.59
CA ILE A 69 6.03 -0.06 7.65
C ILE A 69 6.63 -1.41 8.07
N GLY A 70 6.69 -1.67 9.37
CA GLY A 70 7.42 -2.80 9.93
C GLY A 70 6.73 -4.17 9.82
N ARG A 71 5.51 -4.26 9.28
CA ARG A 71 4.88 -5.57 9.06
C ARG A 71 5.73 -6.43 8.11
N GLY A 72 6.19 -7.57 8.59
CA GLY A 72 6.99 -8.56 7.85
C GLY A 72 6.17 -9.35 6.84
N TRP A 73 6.84 -10.18 6.04
CA TRP A 73 6.18 -10.92 4.98
C TRP A 73 5.31 -12.07 5.51
N LYS A 74 5.70 -12.69 6.64
CA LYS A 74 4.89 -13.75 7.26
C LYS A 74 3.51 -13.24 7.66
N SER A 75 3.46 -12.09 8.33
CA SER A 75 2.21 -11.40 8.71
C SER A 75 1.47 -10.79 7.54
N THR A 76 2.18 -10.32 6.50
CA THR A 76 1.55 -9.71 5.31
C THR A 76 0.90 -10.77 4.41
N LEU A 77 1.54 -11.92 4.24
CA LEU A 77 1.06 -13.03 3.40
C LEU A 77 0.38 -14.13 4.20
N SER A 78 0.27 -13.97 5.52
CA SER A 78 -0.35 -14.89 6.49
C SER A 78 0.18 -16.33 6.40
N THR A 79 1.49 -16.50 6.21
CA THR A 79 2.12 -17.82 6.01
C THR A 79 3.60 -17.79 6.41
N GLU A 80 4.13 -18.92 6.87
CA GLU A 80 5.55 -19.10 7.15
C GLU A 80 6.31 -19.84 6.02
N ASP A 81 5.56 -20.39 5.05
CA ASP A 81 6.13 -21.09 3.89
C ASP A 81 6.35 -20.12 2.72
N LYS A 82 7.60 -20.04 2.22
CA LYS A 82 8.02 -19.20 1.08
C LYS A 82 7.32 -19.58 -0.24
N SER A 83 7.02 -20.85 -0.45
CA SER A 83 6.29 -21.35 -1.61
C SER A 83 4.85 -20.86 -1.59
N VAL A 84 4.17 -21.01 -0.43
CA VAL A 84 2.80 -20.52 -0.23
C VAL A 84 2.76 -18.99 -0.34
N ALA A 85 3.77 -18.30 0.20
CA ALA A 85 3.92 -16.85 0.05
C ALA A 85 3.97 -16.43 -1.43
N GLY A 86 4.76 -17.14 -2.25
CA GLY A 86 4.84 -16.91 -3.69
C GLY A 86 3.50 -17.11 -4.40
N GLN A 87 2.77 -18.18 -4.07
CA GLN A 87 1.45 -18.44 -4.66
C GLN A 87 0.42 -17.35 -4.30
N ARG A 88 0.41 -16.90 -3.03
CA ARG A 88 -0.49 -15.83 -2.56
C ARG A 88 -0.14 -14.49 -3.20
N ALA A 89 1.15 -14.18 -3.28
CA ALA A 89 1.64 -12.98 -3.96
C ALA A 89 1.23 -12.96 -5.44
N ALA A 90 1.42 -14.07 -6.15
CA ALA A 90 1.03 -14.20 -7.55
C ALA A 90 -0.48 -13.99 -7.76
N LYS A 91 -1.33 -14.55 -6.88
CA LYS A 91 -2.79 -14.32 -6.91
C LYS A 91 -3.16 -12.85 -6.73
N LEU A 92 -2.34 -12.10 -5.99
CA LEU A 92 -2.52 -10.67 -5.77
C LEU A 92 -1.88 -9.80 -6.88
N GLY A 93 -1.24 -10.39 -7.88
CA GLY A 93 -0.51 -9.65 -8.93
C GLY A 93 0.82 -9.06 -8.45
N MET A 94 1.34 -9.56 -7.33
CA MET A 94 2.60 -9.12 -6.72
C MET A 94 3.76 -10.03 -7.12
N LYS A 95 4.87 -9.44 -7.55
CA LYS A 95 6.14 -10.16 -7.76
C LYS A 95 6.95 -10.18 -6.46
N LEU A 96 7.60 -11.30 -6.17
CA LEU A 96 8.48 -11.47 -5.01
C LEU A 96 9.93 -11.72 -5.47
N GLU A 97 10.87 -11.02 -4.84
CA GLU A 97 12.31 -11.22 -4.96
C GLU A 97 12.87 -11.50 -3.56
N TRP A 98 13.27 -12.75 -3.29
CA TRP A 98 13.83 -13.13 -2.00
C TRP A 98 15.25 -12.58 -1.83
N LEU A 99 15.52 -11.98 -0.66
CA LEU A 99 16.81 -11.43 -0.30
C LEU A 99 17.60 -12.42 0.56
N LYS A 100 18.93 -12.20 0.66
CA LYS A 100 19.87 -13.14 1.32
C LYS A 100 19.66 -13.23 2.84
N ASP A 101 19.06 -12.22 3.43
CA ASP A 101 18.78 -12.04 4.86
C ASP A 101 17.41 -12.57 5.29
N GLY A 102 16.70 -13.30 4.41
CA GLY A 102 15.37 -13.83 4.70
C GLY A 102 14.22 -12.85 4.45
N ALA A 103 14.54 -11.58 4.18
CA ALA A 103 13.58 -10.59 3.73
C ALA A 103 13.11 -10.85 2.28
N VAL A 104 12.04 -10.19 1.87
CA VAL A 104 11.50 -10.26 0.52
C VAL A 104 11.19 -8.87 -0.01
N LYS A 105 11.65 -8.59 -1.22
CA LYS A 105 11.26 -7.41 -1.97
C LYS A 105 10.02 -7.74 -2.79
N THR A 106 8.96 -6.96 -2.57
CA THR A 106 7.70 -7.05 -3.28
C THR A 106 7.59 -5.94 -4.31
N ILE A 107 7.08 -6.27 -5.50
CA ILE A 107 6.91 -5.31 -6.59
C ILE A 107 5.48 -5.46 -7.13
N TRP A 108 4.74 -4.35 -7.14
CA TRP A 108 3.39 -4.25 -7.70
C TRP A 108 3.36 -3.26 -8.86
N GLY A 109 2.64 -3.62 -9.91
CA GLY A 109 2.27 -2.70 -10.98
C GLY A 109 2.87 -3.02 -12.36
N PRO A 110 2.66 -2.13 -13.34
CA PRO A 110 2.05 -0.80 -13.16
C PRO A 110 0.58 -0.89 -12.71
N MET A 111 0.21 -0.07 -11.72
CA MET A 111 -1.17 0.09 -11.23
C MET A 111 -1.68 1.50 -11.53
N PRO A 112 -2.97 1.66 -11.87
CA PRO A 112 -3.56 2.99 -12.08
C PRO A 112 -3.35 3.89 -10.86
N ALA A 113 -2.84 5.10 -11.09
CA ALA A 113 -2.68 6.10 -10.05
C ALA A 113 -4.01 6.86 -9.77
N ILE A 114 -4.89 6.89 -10.76
CA ILE A 114 -6.18 7.59 -10.74
C ILE A 114 -7.25 6.55 -11.09
N LYS A 115 -8.36 6.57 -10.34
CA LYS A 115 -9.53 5.71 -10.54
C LYS A 115 -10.74 6.59 -10.80
N GLU A 116 -11.68 6.06 -11.59
CA GLU A 116 -13.01 6.66 -11.81
C GLU A 116 -13.89 6.57 -10.55
#